data_AF-A0A9X2RUE6-F1
#
_entry.id   AF-A0A9X2RUE6-F1
#
_cell.length_a   1.000
_cell.length_b   1.000
_cell.length_c   1.000
_cell.angle_alpha   90.00
_cell.angle_beta   90.00
_cell.angle_gamma   90.00
#
_symmetry.space_group_name_H-M   'P 1'
#
loop_
_entity.id
_entity.type
_entity.pdbx_description
1 polymer ?
#
loop_
_entity_poly.entity_id
_entity_poly.type
_entity_poly.pdbx_seq_one_letter_code
_entity_poly.pdbx_strand_id
1 'polypeptide(L)' 'MIASALSNKVGQVTYHFYFQLLDSGQELVGYFQWDPFITIEKRS' A
#
# COMPACT_ATOMS: atom_id res chain seq x y z
N MET A 1 -6.29 -6.32 -2.77
CA MET A 1 -5.00 -5.96 -3.39
C MET A 1 -3.94 -6.94 -2.90
N ILE A 2 -3.28 -7.67 -3.80
CA ILE A 2 -2.07 -8.43 -3.48
C ILE A 2 -0.90 -7.56 -3.96
N ALA A 3 -0.17 -6.95 -3.04
CA ALA A 3 1.09 -6.28 -3.35
C ALA A 3 2.21 -7.32 -3.22
N SER A 4 2.66 -7.90 -4.33
CA SER A 4 3.85 -8.79 -4.34
C SER A 4 5.12 -7.95 -4.42
N ALA A 5 5.58 -7.47 -3.28
CA ALA A 5 6.92 -6.91 -3.18
C ALA A 5 7.95 -8.04 -2.97
N LEU A 6 8.46 -8.60 -4.06
CA LEU A 6 9.63 -9.47 -3.99
C LEU A 6 10.89 -8.62 -3.87
N SER A 7 11.18 -8.10 -2.67
CA SER A 7 12.47 -7.44 -2.39
C SER A 7 13.02 -7.89 -1.05
N ASN A 8 13.96 -8.84 -1.07
CA ASN A 8 14.74 -9.27 0.09
C ASN A 8 15.86 -8.26 0.47
N LYS A 9 15.77 -7.01 0.00
CA LYS A 9 16.78 -5.97 0.31
C LYS A 9 16.34 -5.18 1.54
N VAL A 10 17.21 -5.13 2.54
CA VAL A 10 17.10 -4.22 3.69
C VAL A 10 17.26 -2.79 3.17
N GLY A 11 16.30 -1.92 3.46
CA GLY A 11 16.29 -0.53 3.00
C GLY A 11 14.90 0.11 3.11
N GLN A 12 14.82 1.39 2.74
CA GLN A 12 13.57 2.13 2.63
C GLN A 12 12.97 1.91 1.24
N VAL A 13 11.68 1.57 1.18
CA VAL A 13 10.93 1.40 -0.07
C VAL A 13 9.71 2.32 -0.02
N THR A 14 9.47 3.04 -1.12
CA THR A 14 8.21 3.75 -1.35
C THR A 14 7.32 2.87 -2.22
N TYR A 15 6.09 2.64 -1.77
CA TYR A 15 5.05 2.00 -2.57
C TYR A 15 4.03 3.03 -3.01
N HIS A 16 3.46 2.84 -4.19
CA HIS A 16 2.34 3.63 -4.69
C HIS A 16 1.08 2.77 -4.59
N PHE A 17 0.21 3.08 -3.62
CA PHE A 17 -1.07 2.39 -3.45
C PHE A 17 -2.18 3.15 -4.14
N TYR A 18 -2.97 2.43 -4.93
CA TYR A 18 -4.19 2.94 -5.55
C TYR A 18 -5.36 2.13 -5.03
N PHE A 19 -6.39 2.81 -4.52
CA PHE A 19 -7.57 2.14 -3.98
C PHE A 19 -8.84 2.93 -4.24
N GLN A 20 -9.96 2.21 -4.34
CA GLN A 20 -11.28 2.81 -4.30
C GLN A 20 -11.78 2.86 -2.87
N LEU A 21 -12.48 3.94 -2.52
CA LEU A 21 -13.22 4.04 -1.27
C LEU A 21 -14.69 3.81 -1.56
N LEU A 22 -15.30 2.92 -0.79
CA LEU A 22 -16.73 2.67 -0.80
C LEU A 22 -17.33 3.15 0.52
N ASP A 23 -18.57 3.64 0.49
CA ASP A 23 -19.32 3.96 1.70
C ASP A 23 -19.95 2.69 2.32
N SER A 24 -20.74 2.85 3.38
CA SER A 24 -21.44 1.73 4.03
C SER A 24 -22.45 1.02 3.13
N GLY A 25 -22.94 1.69 2.09
CA GLY A 25 -23.82 1.15 1.06
C GLY A 25 -23.08 0.45 -0.08
N GLN A 26 -21.74 0.40 -0.04
CA GLN A 26 -20.87 -0.05 -1.14
C GLN A 26 -20.90 0.87 -2.36
N GLU A 27 -21.36 2.11 -2.21
CA GLU A 27 -21.35 3.08 -3.28
C GLU A 27 -19.97 3.71 -3.44
N LEU A 28 -19.58 3.97 -4.68
CA LEU A 28 -18.26 4.53 -5.00
C LEU A 28 -18.16 5.97 -4.48
N VAL A 29 -17.28 6.19 -3.52
CA VAL A 29 -16.93 7.53 -3.00
C VAL A 29 -15.83 8.17 -3.86
N GLY A 30 -14.92 7.36 -4.39
CA GLY A 30 -13.89 7.81 -5.30
C GLY A 30 -12.66 6.92 -5.35
N TYR A 31 -11.67 7.36 -6.11
CA TYR A 31 -10.36 6.73 -6.26
C TYR A 31 -9.29 7.60 -5.62
N PHE A 32 -8.39 6.97 -4.87
CA PHE A 32 -7.38 7.64 -4.08
C PHE A 32 -6.01 6.98 -4.30
N GLN A 33 -4.97 7.78 -4.10
CA GLN A 33 -3.59 7.35 -4.07
C GLN A 33 -2.99 7.63 -2.69
N TRP A 34 -2.13 6.73 -2.22
CA TRP A 34 -1.33 6.94 -1.03
C TRP A 34 0.08 6.38 -1.20
N ASP A 35 1.07 7.22 -0.87
CA ASP A 35 2.49 6.93 -1.04
C ASP A 35 3.21 6.90 0.33
N PRO A 36 3.11 5.81 1.10
CA PRO A 36 3.77 5.73 2.40
C PRO A 36 5.27 5.48 2.26
N PHE A 37 6.01 5.97 3.25
CA PHE A 37 7.36 5.53 3.53
C PHE A 37 7.32 4.25 4.38
N ILE A 38 7.81 3.13 3.83
CA ILE A 38 7.87 1.85 4.54
C ILE A 38 9.33 1.46 4.80
N THR A 39 9.66 1.18 6.06
CA THR A 39 10.95 0.62 6.47
C THR A 39 10.82 -0.89 6.64
N ILE A 40 11.65 -1.66 5.93
CA ILE A 40 11.72 -3.12 6.09
C ILE A 40 12.88 -3.46 7.02
N GLU A 41 12.55 -3.93 8.22
CA GLU A 41 13.53 -4.37 9.21
C GLU A 41 13.64 -5.90 9.24
N LYS A 42 14.82 -6.41 9.62
CA LYS A 42 14.98 -7.85 9.86
C LYS A 42 14.24 -8.23 11.14
N ARG A 43 13.49 -9.32 11.09
CA ARG A 43 12.91 -9.94 12.29
C ARG A 43 14.06 -10.47 13.16
N SER A 44 14.19 -9.93 14.36
CA SER A 44 15.10 -10.39 15.43
C SER A 44 14.66 -11.70 16.03
#